data_AF-A0A0M0LI13-F1
#
_entry.id   AF-A0A0M0LI13-F1
#
_cell.length_a   1.000
_cell.length_b   1.000
_cell.length_c   1.000
_cell.angle_alpha   90.00
_cell.angle_beta   90.00
_cell.angle_gamma   90.00
#
_symmetry.space_group_name_H-M   'P 1'
#
loop_
_entity.id
_entity.type
_entity.pdbx_description
1 polymer ?
#
loop_
_entity_poly.entity_id
_entity_poly.type
_entity_poly.pdbx_seq_one_letter_code
_entity_poly.pdbx_strand_id
1 'polypeptide(L)'
;MLDSGRTIANIFTITNKTNQTLNVQITIENTSRPALALVGIDYILGISNQTIAPNTTKSVSVTAQFLPLLKIGGRYTGNIVLKDVVNNLEYRVPVEVVILLI
;
A
#
# COMPACT_ATOMS: atom_id res chain seq x y z
N MET A 1 -20.29 -2.58 -13.70
CA MET A 1 -19.27 -3.51 -13.15
C MET A 1 -18.25 -2.69 -12.41
N LEU A 2 -17.93 -2.99 -11.15
CA LEU A 2 -16.79 -2.35 -10.50
C LEU A 2 -15.52 -2.90 -11.16
N ASP A 3 -14.67 -2.02 -11.68
CA ASP A 3 -13.31 -2.34 -12.12
C ASP A 3 -12.55 -2.98 -10.95
N SER A 4 -12.55 -4.31 -10.90
CA SER A 4 -11.71 -5.05 -9.96
C SER A 4 -10.28 -4.98 -10.48
N GLY A 5 -9.42 -4.18 -9.83
CA GLY A 5 -7.99 -4.10 -10.15
C GLY A 5 -7.56 -2.80 -10.83
N ARG A 6 -7.83 -1.65 -10.20
CA ARG A 6 -7.32 -0.36 -10.70
C ARG A 6 -5.95 -0.07 -10.10
N THR A 7 -4.93 -0.01 -10.95
CA THR A 7 -3.61 0.47 -10.53
C THR A 7 -3.62 1.99 -10.39
N ILE A 8 -3.21 2.47 -9.21
CA ILE A 8 -2.91 3.86 -8.93
C ILE A 8 -1.39 3.99 -8.98
N ALA A 9 -0.90 4.58 -10.07
CA ALA A 9 0.53 4.72 -10.31
C ALA A 9 1.12 5.89 -9.52
N ASN A 10 2.39 5.76 -9.15
CA ASN A 10 3.22 6.85 -8.63
C ASN A 10 2.67 7.53 -7.37
N ILE A 11 2.19 6.74 -6.42
CA ILE A 11 1.64 7.28 -5.16
C ILE A 11 2.71 7.89 -4.26
N PHE A 12 3.93 7.36 -4.31
CA PHE A 12 5.12 7.91 -3.67
C PHE A 12 6.38 7.35 -4.34
N THR A 13 7.52 7.91 -3.98
CA THR A 13 8.83 7.47 -4.46
C THR A 13 9.71 7.01 -3.30
N ILE A 14 10.60 6.07 -3.58
CA ILE A 14 11.65 5.63 -2.64
C ILE A 14 13.00 5.86 -3.31
N THR A 15 13.88 6.61 -2.64
CA THR A 15 15.26 6.82 -3.10
C THR A 15 16.22 5.97 -2.27
N ASN A 16 16.95 5.09 -2.93
CA ASN A 16 18.06 4.38 -2.31
C ASN A 16 19.31 5.28 -2.35
N LYS A 17 19.72 5.81 -1.19
CA LYS A 17 20.92 6.66 -1.05
C LYS A 17 22.19 5.88 -0.65
N THR A 18 22.14 4.55 -0.72
CA THR A 18 23.27 3.69 -0.39
C THR A 18 24.02 3.27 -1.65
N ASN A 19 25.19 2.65 -1.45
CA ASN A 19 26.02 2.11 -2.52
C ASN A 19 25.67 0.65 -2.89
N GLN A 20 24.61 0.07 -2.31
CA GLN A 20 24.20 -1.32 -2.54
C GLN A 20 22.74 -1.38 -2.98
N THR A 21 22.38 -2.45 -3.69
CA THR A 21 20.97 -2.71 -4.04
C THR A 21 20.18 -2.99 -2.76
N LEU A 22 19.05 -2.32 -2.58
CA LEU A 22 18.16 -2.51 -1.43
C LEU A 22 16.91 -3.29 -1.83
N ASN A 23 16.53 -4.24 -0.98
CA ASN A 23 15.25 -4.93 -1.02
C ASN A 23 14.35 -4.36 0.07
N VAL A 24 13.39 -3.53 -0.33
CA VAL A 24 12.41 -2.92 0.56
C VAL A 24 11.18 -3.82 0.61
N GLN A 25 10.91 -4.39 1.78
CA GLN A 25 9.64 -5.05 2.06
C GLN A 25 8.56 -3.99 2.23
N ILE A 26 7.45 -4.15 1.51
CA ILE A 26 6.33 -3.22 1.59
C ILE A 26 5.09 -4.00 1.97
N THR A 27 4.45 -3.57 3.06
CA THR A 27 3.23 -4.20 3.59
C THR A 27 2.19 -3.12 3.87
N ILE A 28 0.94 -3.54 4.01
CA ILE A 28 -0.18 -2.65 4.37
C ILE A 28 -0.70 -3.10 5.72
N GLU A 29 -0.78 -2.17 6.66
CA GLU A 29 -1.32 -2.38 7.98
C GLU A 29 -2.64 -1.62 8.12
N ASN A 30 -3.69 -2.31 8.54
CA ASN A 30 -4.97 -1.68 8.83
C ASN A 30 -4.94 -1.00 10.20
N THR A 31 -5.45 0.22 10.29
CA THR A 31 -5.58 0.97 11.55
C THR A 31 -7.04 1.16 11.94
N SER A 32 -7.90 1.59 11.00
CA SER A 32 -9.33 1.76 11.27
C SER A 32 -10.19 1.35 10.08
N ARG A 33 -11.38 0.82 10.36
CA ARG A 33 -12.38 0.44 9.35
C ARG A 33 -13.80 0.78 9.82
N PRO A 34 -14.77 0.91 8.90
CA PRO A 34 -16.18 1.04 9.26
C PRO A 34 -16.64 -0.12 10.15
N ALA A 35 -17.56 0.13 11.08
CA ALA A 35 -17.95 -0.85 12.11
C ALA A 35 -18.46 -2.20 11.55
N LEU A 36 -19.08 -2.19 10.37
CA LEU A 36 -19.60 -3.40 9.73
C LEU A 36 -18.62 -4.03 8.73
N ALA A 37 -17.46 -3.41 8.50
CA ALA A 37 -16.48 -3.91 7.54
C ALA A 37 -15.86 -5.22 8.03
N LEU A 38 -16.01 -6.28 7.22
CA LEU A 38 -15.46 -7.61 7.52
C LEU A 38 -13.98 -7.76 7.11
N VAL A 39 -13.45 -6.81 6.34
CA VAL A 39 -12.06 -6.80 5.84
C VAL A 39 -11.31 -5.54 6.27
N GLY A 40 -9.99 -5.64 6.31
CA GLY A 40 -9.09 -4.49 6.45
C GLY A 40 -8.65 -3.91 5.10
N ILE A 41 -7.93 -2.80 5.16
CA ILE A 41 -7.37 -2.10 3.98
C ILE A 41 -6.35 -2.96 3.22
N ASP A 42 -5.71 -3.92 3.90
CA ASP A 42 -4.81 -4.94 3.33
C ASP A 42 -5.49 -5.85 2.29
N TYR A 43 -6.82 -5.96 2.33
CA TYR A 43 -7.62 -6.66 1.31
C TYR A 43 -8.17 -5.75 0.21
N ILE A 44 -8.03 -4.43 0.39
CA ILE A 44 -8.56 -3.40 -0.52
C ILE A 44 -7.45 -2.81 -1.39
N LEU A 45 -6.22 -2.79 -0.88
CA LEU A 45 -5.04 -2.33 -1.59
C LEU A 45 -4.02 -3.47 -1.66
N GLY A 46 -3.48 -3.70 -2.85
CA GLY A 46 -2.31 -4.53 -3.09
C GLY A 46 -1.08 -3.68 -3.37
N ILE A 47 0.05 -4.05 -2.77
CA ILE A 47 1.36 -3.44 -3.02
C ILE A 47 2.43 -4.53 -3.05
N SER A 48 3.47 -4.33 -3.86
CA SER A 48 4.57 -5.28 -3.99
C SER A 48 5.87 -4.74 -3.41
N ASN A 49 6.70 -5.66 -2.92
CA ASN A 49 8.07 -5.38 -2.50
C ASN A 49 8.88 -4.76 -3.63
N GLN A 50 9.88 -3.95 -3.27
CA GLN A 50 10.67 -3.21 -4.24
C GLN A 50 12.16 -3.52 -4.10
N THR A 51 12.78 -3.90 -5.22
CA THR A 51 14.23 -3.86 -5.38
C THR A 51 14.63 -2.53 -6.01
N ILE A 52 15.57 -1.82 -5.38
CA ILE A 52 16.00 -0.46 -5.77
C ILE A 52 17.53 -0.44 -5.88
N ALA A 53 18.03 -0.13 -7.07
CA ALA A 53 19.46 -0.04 -7.34
C ALA A 53 20.14 1.12 -6.56
N PRO A 54 21.46 1.05 -6.32
CA PRO A 54 22.20 2.13 -5.65
C PRO A 54 21.96 3.49 -6.27
N ASN A 55 21.76 4.53 -5.46
CA ASN A 55 21.61 5.92 -5.89
C ASN A 55 20.47 6.15 -6.91
N THR A 56 19.47 5.27 -6.94
CA THR A 56 18.30 5.40 -7.82
C THR A 56 17.04 5.70 -7.03
N THR A 57 16.07 6.32 -7.72
CA THR A 57 14.73 6.54 -7.21
C THR A 57 13.76 5.64 -7.96
N LYS A 58 12.90 4.94 -7.21
CA LYS A 58 11.85 4.10 -7.76
C LYS A 58 10.49 4.63 -7.35
N SER A 59 9.58 4.68 -8.32
CA SER A 59 8.19 5.02 -8.08
C SER A 59 7.41 3.78 -7.63
N VAL A 60 6.52 3.96 -6.66
CA VAL A 60 5.68 2.89 -6.11
C VAL A 60 4.24 3.09 -6.54
N SER A 61 3.61 2.00 -6.95
CA SER A 61 2.22 1.94 -7.37
C SER A 61 1.46 0.99 -6.45
N VAL A 62 0.18 1.27 -6.23
CA VAL A 62 -0.74 0.38 -5.53
C VAL A 62 -1.85 -0.07 -6.46
N THR A 63 -2.36 -1.27 -6.25
CA THR A 63 -3.51 -1.78 -6.97
C THR A 63 -4.70 -1.78 -6.03
N ALA A 64 -5.73 -1.02 -6.35
CA ALA A 64 -7.02 -1.15 -5.67
C ALA A 64 -7.66 -2.48 -6.10
N GLN A 65 -7.82 -3.39 -5.13
CA GLN A 65 -8.40 -4.70 -5.30
C GLN A 65 -9.70 -4.73 -4.49
N PHE A 66 -10.85 -4.81 -5.15
CA PHE A 66 -12.11 -4.91 -4.45
C PHE A 66 -12.54 -6.37 -4.41
N LEU A 67 -12.59 -6.96 -3.21
CA LEU A 67 -13.28 -8.23 -3.01
C LEU A 67 -14.79 -8.00 -3.21
N PRO A 68 -15.42 -8.62 -4.23
CA PRO A 68 -16.80 -8.30 -4.64
C PRO A 68 -17.87 -8.49 -3.56
N LEU A 69 -17.58 -9.33 -2.57
CA LEU A 69 -18.53 -9.78 -1.54
C LEU A 69 -18.71 -8.79 -0.38
N LEU A 70 -17.91 -7.72 -0.29
CA LEU A 70 -17.82 -6.89 0.93
C LEU A 70 -17.87 -5.38 0.63
N LYS A 71 -18.93 -4.95 -0.07
CA LYS A 71 -19.17 -3.55 -0.42
C LYS A 71 -19.79 -2.79 0.76
N ILE A 72 -18.98 -2.48 1.77
CA ILE A 72 -19.39 -1.51 2.79
C ILE A 72 -18.70 -0.19 2.49
N GLY A 73 -19.52 0.80 2.14
CA GLY A 73 -19.07 2.17 1.98
C GLY A 73 -18.49 2.72 3.27
N GLY A 74 -17.59 3.69 3.15
CA GLY A 74 -16.96 4.34 4.29
C GLY A 74 -15.48 4.60 4.11
N ARG A 75 -14.85 5.03 5.20
CA ARG A 75 -13.44 5.39 5.26
C ARG A 75 -12.63 4.29 5.95
N TYR A 76 -11.60 3.83 5.28
CA TYR A 76 -10.63 2.85 5.76
C TYR A 76 -9.29 3.55 5.89
N THR A 77 -8.62 3.40 7.03
CA THR A 77 -7.30 4.02 7.26
C THR A 77 -6.29 2.96 7.64
N GLY A 78 -5.04 3.19 7.25
CA GLY A 78 -3.94 2.30 7.54
C GLY A 78 -2.59 2.95 7.31
N ASN A 79 -1.56 2.13 7.28
CA ASN A 79 -0.20 2.52 6.94
C ASN A 79 0.36 1.62 5.85
N ILE A 80 1.06 2.20 4.89
CA ILE A 80 2.02 1.48 4.07
C ILE A 80 3.31 1.44 4.87
N VAL A 81 3.73 0.24 5.25
CA VAL A 81 4.94 0.00 6.04
C VAL A 81 6.06 -0.39 5.08
N LEU A 82 7.11 0.43 5.06
CA LEU A 82 8.33 0.23 4.30
C LEU A 82 9.39 -0.29 5.27
N LYS A 83 9.91 -1.48 5.02
CA LYS A 83 10.95 -2.10 5.85
C LYS A 83 12.18 -2.42 5.01
N ASP A 84 13.30 -1.81 5.38
CA ASP A 84 14.63 -2.21 4.94
C ASP A 84 15.16 -3.24 5.94
N VAL A 85 15.12 -4.52 5.54
CA VAL A 85 15.51 -5.64 6.40
C VAL A 85 17.01 -5.64 6.69
N VAL A 86 17.83 -5.14 5.76
CA VAL A 86 19.30 -5.16 5.88
C VAL A 86 19.75 -4.13 6.90
N ASN A 87 19.17 -2.93 6.85
CA ASN A 87 19.54 -1.83 7.75
C ASN A 87 18.62 -1.73 8.99
N ASN A 88 17.65 -2.64 9.11
CA ASN A 88 16.63 -2.66 10.18
C ASN A 88 15.91 -1.31 10.35
N LEU A 89 15.59 -0.66 9.23
CA LEU A 89 14.83 0.60 9.21
C LEU A 89 13.38 0.32 8.85
N GLU A 90 12.46 0.97 9.56
CA GLU A 90 11.02 0.92 9.30
C GLU A 90 10.46 2.33 9.17
N TYR A 91 9.68 2.56 8.10
CA TYR A 91 8.98 3.81 7.86
C TYR A 91 7.50 3.51 7.59
N ARG A 92 6.62 4.38 8.10
CA ARG A 92 5.17 4.24 7.95
C ARG A 92 4.63 5.44 7.20
N VAL A 93 3.90 5.18 6.12
CA VAL A 93 3.22 6.20 5.32
C VAL A 93 1.72 6.02 5.53
N PRO A 94 1.01 6.98 6.16
CA PRO A 94 -0.42 6.86 6.38
C PRO A 94 -1.17 6.85 5.05
N VAL A 95 -2.19 6.01 4.95
CA VAL A 95 -3.05 5.88 3.77
C VAL A 95 -4.52 5.85 4.16
N GLU A 96 -5.34 6.47 3.33
CA GLU A 96 -6.79 6.49 3.45
C GLU A 96 -7.45 6.02 2.15
N VAL A 97 -8.43 5.13 2.28
CA VAL A 97 -9.28 4.69 1.17
C VAL A 97 -10.73 5.02 1.49
N VAL A 98 -11.38 5.76 0.60
CA VAL A 98 -12.79 6.11 0.70
C VAL A 98 -13.59 5.33 -0.33
N ILE A 99 -14.55 4.55 0.14
CA ILE A 99 -15.45 3.76 -0.68
C ILE A 99 -16.81 4.45 -0.69
N LEU A 100 -17.22 4.94 -1.86
CA LEU A 100 -18.55 5.50 -2.09
C LEU A 100 -19.42 4.43 -2.74
N LEU A 101 -20.54 4.08 -2.11
CA LEU A 101 -21.56 3.23 -2.72
C LEU A 101 -22.46 4.13 -3.59
N ILE A 102 -22.57 3.78 -4.88
CA ILE A 102 -23.49 4.40 -5.85
C ILE A 102 -24.58 3.39 -6.13
#